data_AF-B4EXF0-F1
#
_entry.id   AF-B4EXF0-F1
#
_cell.length_a   1.000
_cell.length_b   1.000
_cell.length_c   1.000
_cell.angle_alpha   90.00
_cell.angle_beta   90.00
_cell.angle_gamma   90.00
#
_symmetry.space_group_name_H-M   'P 1'
#
loop_
_entity.id
_entity.type
_entity.pdbx_description
1 polymer ?
#
loop_
_entity_poly.entity_id
_entity_poly.type
_entity_poly.pdbx_seq_one_letter_code
_entity_poly.pdbx_strand_id
1 'polypeptide(L)'
;MRCEFGQGVREWAQDFWNEILFPFFVTAGLLLPLILVVGVFLVWDEQRQAEWGRYYLTECQLVERNRNAGFWSGRENILQCGMTREHVNADAYEKAIRAWQQKQTETE
;
A
#
# COMPACT_ATOMS: atom_id res chain seq x y z
N MET A 1 -56.70 29.69 -10.25
CA MET A 1 -55.72 29.66 -9.14
C MET A 1 -54.65 28.65 -9.54
N ARG A 2 -53.49 29.13 -9.98
CA ARG A 2 -52.42 28.29 -10.54
C ARG A 2 -51.47 27.97 -9.41
N CYS A 3 -51.26 26.69 -9.14
CA CYS A 3 -50.54 26.19 -7.97
C CYS A 3 -49.10 26.75 -7.90
N GLU A 4 -48.81 27.57 -6.90
CA GLU A 4 -47.45 28.00 -6.51
C GLU A 4 -46.68 26.89 -5.76
N PHE A 5 -47.25 25.69 -5.66
CA PHE A 5 -46.67 24.56 -4.92
C PHE A 5 -45.40 23.98 -5.58
N GLY A 6 -45.11 24.35 -6.84
CA GLY A 6 -43.95 23.86 -7.58
C GLY A 6 -42.67 24.69 -7.41
N GLN A 7 -42.77 25.97 -7.01
CA GLN A 7 -41.59 26.83 -6.85
C GLN A 7 -40.83 26.55 -5.56
N GLY A 8 -41.52 26.48 -4.43
CA GLY A 8 -40.88 26.20 -3.13
C GLY A 8 -40.21 24.83 -3.03
N VAL A 9 -40.74 23.82 -3.73
CA VAL A 9 -40.13 22.47 -3.80
C VAL A 9 -38.84 22.48 -4.61
N ARG A 10 -38.78 23.28 -5.68
CA ARG A 10 -37.61 23.38 -6.55
C ARG A 10 -36.48 24.16 -5.87
N GLU A 11 -36.82 25.22 -5.15
CA GLU A 11 -35.89 26.01 -4.32
C GLU A 11 -35.33 25.17 -3.17
N TRP A 12 -36.19 24.46 -2.43
CA TRP A 12 -35.74 23.54 -1.39
C TRP A 12 -34.83 22.43 -1.91
N ALA A 13 -35.15 21.86 -3.09
CA ALA A 13 -34.30 20.85 -3.72
C ALA A 13 -32.93 21.41 -4.16
N GLN A 14 -32.88 22.67 -4.63
CA GLN A 14 -31.62 23.32 -4.99
C GLN A 14 -30.75 23.62 -3.76
N ASP A 15 -31.34 24.08 -2.65
CA ASP A 15 -30.61 24.30 -1.40
C ASP A 15 -30.07 22.98 -0.83
N PHE A 16 -30.92 21.95 -0.77
CA PHE A 16 -30.49 20.62 -0.31
C PHE A 16 -29.37 20.06 -1.19
N TRP A 17 -29.45 20.27 -2.51
CA TRP A 17 -28.40 19.82 -3.42
C TRP A 17 -27.09 20.57 -3.21
N ASN A 18 -27.10 21.89 -3.05
CA ASN A 18 -25.90 22.70 -2.98
C ASN A 18 -25.21 22.68 -1.60
N GLU A 19 -26.00 22.66 -0.53
CA GLU A 19 -25.49 22.82 0.83
C GLU A 19 -25.11 21.47 1.46
N ILE A 20 -25.85 20.41 1.11
CA ILE A 20 -25.63 19.08 1.67
C ILE A 20 -24.96 18.20 0.62
N LEU A 21 -25.62 17.88 -0.49
CA LEU A 21 -25.13 16.84 -1.39
C LEU A 21 -23.86 17.22 -2.17
N PHE A 22 -23.80 18.43 -2.71
CA PHE A 22 -22.69 18.91 -3.54
C PHE A 22 -21.32 18.82 -2.85
N PRO A 23 -21.13 19.30 -1.59
CA PRO A 23 -19.84 19.15 -0.92
C PRO A 23 -19.48 17.69 -0.66
N PHE A 24 -20.44 16.81 -0.34
CA PHE A 24 -20.19 15.37 -0.22
C PHE A 24 -19.74 14.75 -1.54
N PHE A 25 -20.39 15.08 -2.66
CA PHE A 25 -20.01 14.55 -3.97
C PHE A 25 -18.66 15.08 -4.46
N VAL A 26 -18.35 16.35 -4.20
CA VAL A 26 -17.05 16.94 -4.55
C VAL A 26 -15.92 16.33 -3.71
N THR A 27 -16.11 16.21 -2.39
CA THR A 27 -15.12 15.60 -1.50
C THR A 27 -14.94 14.11 -1.79
N ALA A 28 -16.04 13.36 -1.97
CA ALA A 28 -15.98 11.96 -2.37
C ALA A 28 -15.32 11.81 -3.74
N GLY A 29 -15.69 12.62 -4.74
CA GLY A 29 -15.10 12.58 -6.08
C GLY A 29 -13.59 12.82 -6.11
N LEU A 30 -13.05 13.58 -5.14
CA LEU A 30 -11.61 13.79 -4.97
C LEU A 30 -10.95 12.67 -4.15
N LEU A 31 -11.57 12.26 -3.04
CA LEU A 31 -10.97 11.31 -2.09
C LEU A 31 -11.03 9.87 -2.58
N LEU A 32 -12.11 9.45 -3.23
CA LEU A 32 -12.29 8.08 -3.72
C LEU A 32 -11.19 7.64 -4.70
N PRO A 33 -10.84 8.40 -5.76
CA PRO A 33 -9.74 8.02 -6.64
C PRO A 33 -8.39 8.04 -5.90
N LEU A 34 -8.19 8.96 -4.95
CA LEU A 34 -6.95 9.01 -4.16
C LEU A 34 -6.78 7.76 -3.29
N ILE A 35 -7.86 7.32 -2.63
CA ILE A 35 -7.88 6.09 -1.84
C ILE A 35 -7.64 4.86 -2.73
N LEU A 36 -8.27 4.80 -3.91
CA LEU A 36 -8.06 3.71 -4.86
C LEU A 36 -6.61 3.63 -5.33
N VAL A 37 -6.00 4.76 -5.68
CA VAL A 37 -4.59 4.82 -6.10
C VAL A 37 -3.69 4.32 -4.97
N VAL A 38 -3.84 4.85 -3.75
CA VAL A 38 -3.05 4.41 -2.59
C VAL A 38 -3.25 2.92 -2.31
N GLY A 39 -4.48 2.42 -2.37
CA GLY A 39 -4.79 1.01 -2.18
C GLY A 39 -4.09 0.10 -3.20
N VAL A 40 -4.14 0.44 -4.49
CA VAL A 40 -3.45 -0.32 -5.54
C VAL A 40 -1.93 -0.29 -5.32
N PHE A 41 -1.36 0.86 -4.95
CA PHE A 41 0.07 0.96 -4.65
C PHE A 41 0.49 0.10 -3.46
N LEU A 42 -0.30 0.05 -2.39
CA LEU A 42 -0.01 -0.78 -1.23
C LEU A 42 -0.02 -2.27 -1.58
N VAL A 43 -1.06 -2.73 -2.29
CA VAL A 43 -1.15 -4.13 -2.74
C VAL A 43 0.01 -4.48 -3.67
N TRP A 44 0.38 -3.57 -4.57
CA TRP A 44 1.52 -3.78 -5.46
C TRP A 44 2.86 -3.88 -4.71
N ASP A 45 3.10 -3.02 -3.72
CA ASP A 45 4.32 -3.05 -2.92
C ASP A 45 4.43 -4.32 -2.08
N GLU A 46 3.33 -4.78 -1.48
CA GLU A 46 3.28 -6.04 -0.73
C GLU A 46 3.56 -7.26 -1.63
N GLN A 47 2.95 -7.30 -2.82
CA GLN A 47 3.23 -8.35 -3.79
C GLN A 47 4.71 -8.36 -4.20
N ARG A 48 5.28 -7.18 -4.45
CA ARG A 48 6.70 -7.05 -4.77
C ARG A 48 7.55 -7.54 -3.60
N GLN A 49 7.30 -7.09 -2.37
CA GLN A 49 8.08 -7.54 -1.20
C GLN A 49 8.00 -9.06 -0.98
N ALA A 50 6.84 -9.67 -1.17
CA ALA A 50 6.67 -11.12 -1.07
C ALA A 50 7.44 -11.89 -2.16
N GLU A 51 7.50 -11.36 -3.38
CA GLU A 51 8.26 -11.99 -4.48
C GLU A 51 9.77 -11.95 -4.23
N TRP A 52 10.28 -10.82 -3.71
CA TRP A 52 11.67 -10.70 -3.28
C TRP A 52 11.96 -11.62 -2.08
N GLY A 53 11.02 -11.72 -1.13
CA GLY A 53 11.11 -12.67 -0.01
C GLY A 53 11.22 -14.12 -0.48
N ARG A 54 10.45 -14.50 -1.50
CA ARG A 54 10.56 -15.82 -2.16
C ARG A 54 11.94 -16.01 -2.77
N TYR A 55 12.40 -15.07 -3.60
CA TYR A 55 13.70 -15.12 -4.26
C TYR A 55 14.84 -15.33 -3.24
N TYR A 56 14.83 -14.56 -2.16
CA TYR A 56 15.81 -14.67 -1.09
C TYR A 56 15.79 -15.99 -0.32
N LEU A 57 14.63 -16.66 -0.20
CA LEU A 57 14.52 -17.93 0.51
C LEU A 57 14.78 -19.15 -0.39
N THR A 58 14.47 -19.05 -1.69
CA THR A 58 14.60 -20.17 -2.63
C THR A 58 15.94 -20.20 -3.35
N GLU A 59 16.52 -19.04 -3.66
CA GLU A 59 17.73 -18.95 -4.50
C GLU A 59 18.98 -18.48 -3.75
N CYS A 60 18.84 -17.95 -2.54
CA CYS A 60 19.96 -17.41 -1.76
C CYS A 60 20.17 -18.17 -0.45
N GLN A 61 21.42 -18.53 -0.17
CA GLN A 61 21.83 -18.96 1.16
C GLN A 61 22.25 -17.73 1.97
N LEU A 62 21.67 -17.58 3.17
CA LEU A 62 22.08 -16.54 4.12
C LEU A 62 23.48 -16.91 4.66
N VAL A 63 24.52 -16.19 4.24
CA VAL A 63 25.91 -16.49 4.65
C VAL A 63 26.24 -15.80 5.95
N GLU A 64 25.86 -14.53 6.08
CA GLU A 64 26.19 -13.72 7.24
C GLU A 64 24.99 -12.87 7.63
N ARG A 65 24.46 -13.12 8.82
CA ARG A 65 23.38 -12.33 9.40
C ARG A 65 23.99 -11.21 10.22
N ASN A 66 23.51 -9.98 10.01
CA ASN A 66 23.81 -8.85 10.88
C ASN A 66 25.29 -8.44 10.88
N ARG A 67 25.86 -8.18 9.70
CA ARG A 67 27.13 -7.48 9.58
C ARG A 67 26.88 -6.01 9.94
N ASN A 68 27.41 -5.59 11.09
CA ASN A 68 27.45 -4.18 11.47
C ASN A 68 28.35 -3.44 10.47
N ALA A 69 27.77 -2.76 9.50
CA ALA A 69 28.51 -1.98 8.50
C ALA A 69 29.09 -0.67 9.07
N GLY A 70 28.87 -0.38 10.36
CA GLY A 70 29.46 0.74 11.10
C GLY A 70 28.47 1.39 12.07
N PHE A 71 28.94 2.35 12.88
CA PHE A 71 28.10 3.08 13.87
C PHE A 71 26.97 3.91 13.22
N TRP A 72 27.13 4.27 11.94
CA TRP A 72 26.18 5.04 11.14
C TRP A 72 25.56 4.26 9.97
N SER A 73 25.95 3.00 9.80
CA SER A 73 25.45 2.14 8.74
C SER A 73 24.45 1.14 9.33
N GLY A 74 23.27 1.04 8.72
CA GLY A 74 22.27 0.06 9.12
C GLY A 74 22.84 -1.36 9.12
N ARG A 75 22.21 -2.25 9.88
CA ARG A 75 22.57 -3.67 9.91
C ARG A 75 22.37 -4.24 8.51
N GLU A 76 23.39 -4.90 7.95
CA GLU A 76 23.31 -5.53 6.63
C GLU A 76 23.40 -7.05 6.77
N ASN A 77 22.61 -7.77 5.99
CA ASN A 77 22.72 -9.21 5.79
C ASN A 77 23.44 -9.46 4.46
N ILE A 78 24.41 -10.37 4.46
CA ILE A 78 25.06 -10.83 3.25
C ILE A 78 24.40 -12.13 2.82
N LEU A 79 23.75 -12.08 1.67
CA LEU A 79 23.15 -13.22 1.00
C LEU A 79 24.12 -13.72 -0.08
N GLN A 80 24.28 -15.03 -0.18
CA GLN A 80 24.99 -15.65 -1.30
C GLN A 80 23.97 -16.33 -2.18
N CYS A 81 23.68 -15.68 -3.30
CA CYS A 81 22.79 -16.16 -4.33
C CYS A 81 23.66 -16.77 -5.43
N GLY A 82 23.87 -18.09 -5.39
CA GLY A 82 24.78 -18.77 -6.31
C GLY A 82 26.23 -18.30 -6.20
N MET A 83 26.73 -17.61 -7.23
CA MET A 83 28.14 -17.16 -7.34
C MET A 83 28.35 -15.71 -6.88
N THR A 84 27.29 -14.95 -6.62
CA THR A 84 27.35 -13.53 -6.21
C THR A 84 27.02 -13.35 -4.74
N ARG A 85 27.72 -12.42 -4.08
CA ARG A 85 27.38 -11.95 -2.73
C ARG A 85 26.60 -10.65 -2.86
N GLU A 86 25.35 -10.67 -2.41
CA GLU A 86 24.49 -9.50 -2.36
C GLU A 86 24.42 -8.94 -0.94
N HIS A 87 24.56 -7.62 -0.86
CA HIS A 87 24.45 -6.87 0.38
C HIS A 87 23.04 -6.32 0.49
N VAL A 88 22.25 -6.84 1.43
CA VAL A 88 20.86 -6.44 1.62
C VAL A 88 20.71 -5.92 3.04
N ASN A 89 20.05 -4.78 3.20
CA ASN A 89 19.76 -4.25 4.52
C ASN A 89 18.92 -5.26 5.32
N ALA A 90 19.30 -5.52 6.57
CA ALA A 90 18.67 -6.53 7.41
C ALA A 90 17.18 -6.25 7.63
N ASP A 91 16.79 -4.97 7.77
CA ASP A 91 15.39 -4.57 7.91
C ASP A 91 14.58 -4.86 6.63
N ALA A 92 15.15 -4.59 5.46
CA ALA A 92 14.51 -4.86 4.18
C ALA A 92 14.35 -6.36 3.93
N TYR A 93 15.37 -7.15 4.29
CA TYR A 93 15.34 -8.60 4.21
C TYR A 93 14.26 -9.20 5.13
N GLU A 94 14.21 -8.76 6.39
CA GLU A 94 13.22 -9.26 7.35
C GLU A 94 11.79 -8.89 6.93
N LYS A 95 11.59 -7.66 6.42
CA LYS A 95 10.29 -7.23 5.88
C LYS A 95 9.84 -8.07 4.69
N ALA A 96 10.75 -8.39 3.76
CA ALA A 96 10.45 -9.23 2.60
C ALA A 96 10.09 -10.68 3.00
N ILE A 97 10.80 -11.26 3.96
CA ILE A 97 10.46 -12.61 4.48
C ILE A 97 9.11 -12.62 5.19
N ARG A 98 8.84 -11.63 6.05
CA ARG A 98 7.55 -11.53 6.75
C ARG A 98 6.39 -11.39 5.77
N ALA A 99 6.53 -10.53 4.75
CA ALA A 99 5.52 -10.37 3.70
C ALA A 99 5.26 -11.69 2.95
N TRP A 100 6.31 -12.47 2.66
CA TRP A 100 6.17 -13.78 2.04
C TRP A 100 5.46 -14.79 2.96
N GLN A 101 5.79 -14.84 4.25
CA GLN A 101 5.15 -15.72 5.23
C GLN A 101 3.66 -15.38 5.43
N GLN A 102 3.32 -14.09 5.47
CA GLN A 102 1.93 -13.63 5.56
C GLN A 102 1.12 -14.06 4.33
N LYS A 103 1.67 -13.90 3.12
CA LYS A 103 1.03 -14.40 1.89
C LYS A 103 0.76 -15.91 1.92
N GLN A 104 1.70 -16.70 2.44
CA GLN A 104 1.52 -18.16 2.55
C GLN A 104 0.37 -18.52 3.50
N THR A 105 0.22 -17.78 4.61
CA THR A 105 -0.86 -18.03 5.59
C THR A 105 -2.25 -17.59 5.12
N GLU A 106 -2.34 -16.64 4.18
CA GLU A 106 -3.61 -16.28 3.53
C GLU A 106 -4.05 -17.25 2.43
N THR A 107 -3.13 -18.11 1.94
CA THR A 107 -3.40 -19.04 0.84
C THR A 107 -3.75 -20.45 1.35
N GLU A 108 -3.69 -20.69 2.66
CA GLU A 108 -3.98 -21.99 3.32
C GLU A 108 -5.42 -22.09 3.84
#